data_AF-A0A960BSV8-F1
#
_entry.id   AF-A0A960BSV8-F1
#
_cell.length_a   1.000
_cell.length_b   1.000
_cell.length_c   1.000
_cell.angle_alpha   90.00
_cell.angle_beta   90.00
_cell.angle_gamma   90.00
#
_symmetry.space_group_name_H-M   'P 1'
#
loop_
_entity.id
_entity.type
_entity.pdbx_description
1 polymer ?
#
loop_
_entity_poly.entity_id
_entity_poly.type
_entity_poly.pdbx_seq_one_letter_code
_entity_poly.pdbx_strand_id
1 'polypeptide(L)' 'MTDFTKIELPLRTPHPDREAWEQAVAQATGSTPDKLVWETPEGIDVAPLYSAQDLEGLDHLHTYPGLPPFLRGPYSTMYV' A
#
# COMPACT_ATOMS: atom_id res chain seq x y z
N MET A 1 -17.98 -28.16 15.27
CA MET A 1 -18.11 -26.92 14.48
C MET A 1 -17.53 -25.80 15.33
N THR A 2 -16.54 -25.06 14.81
CA THR A 2 -15.88 -23.99 15.56
C THR A 2 -16.83 -22.80 15.73
N ASP A 3 -16.95 -22.27 16.95
CA ASP A 3 -17.79 -21.12 17.27
C ASP A 3 -17.01 -19.81 17.10
N PHE A 4 -17.23 -19.12 15.99
CA PHE A 4 -16.51 -17.89 15.62
C PHE A 4 -16.95 -16.65 16.42
N THR A 5 -18.03 -16.73 17.21
CA THR A 5 -18.45 -15.60 18.06
C THR A 5 -17.51 -15.36 19.25
N LYS A 6 -16.62 -16.32 19.54
CA LYS A 6 -15.67 -16.28 20.66
C LYS A 6 -14.21 -16.09 20.23
N ILE A 7 -13.96 -15.87 18.94
CA ILE A 7 -12.61 -15.70 18.40
C ILE A 7 -12.35 -14.21 18.19
N GLU A 8 -11.34 -13.68 18.88
CA GLU A 8 -10.86 -12.33 18.66
C GLU A 8 -10.00 -12.26 17.38
N LEU A 9 -10.15 -11.16 16.64
CA LEU A 9 -9.28 -10.89 15.50
C LEU A 9 -7.88 -10.53 16.02
N PRO A 10 -6.82 -11.19 15.53
CA PRO A 10 -5.47 -10.90 15.98
C PRO A 10 -5.08 -9.46 15.59
N LEU A 11 -4.57 -8.70 16.56
CA LEU A 11 -4.19 -7.28 16.37
C LEU A 11 -2.94 -7.09 15.51
N ARG A 12 -2.16 -8.16 15.28
CA ARG A 12 -1.03 -8.20 14.35
C ARG A 12 -0.94 -9.57 13.71
N THR A 13 -1.00 -9.60 12.39
CA THR A 13 -0.54 -10.74 11.59
C THR A 13 0.87 -10.43 11.09
N PRO A 14 1.82 -11.38 11.20
CA PRO A 14 3.10 -11.23 10.52
C PRO A 14 2.84 -11.09 9.02
N HIS A 15 3.30 -9.99 8.45
CA HIS A 15 3.28 -9.80 7.01
C HIS A 15 4.49 -10.52 6.41
N PRO A 16 4.32 -11.32 5.35
CA PRO A 16 5.46 -11.85 4.62
C PRO A 16 6.34 -10.69 4.15
N ASP A 17 7.65 -10.90 4.18
CA ASP A 17 8.58 -9.94 3.60
C ASP A 17 8.41 -9.88 2.07
N ARG A 18 9.04 -8.87 1.47
CA ARG A 18 8.94 -8.64 0.02
C ARG A 18 9.41 -9.87 -0.75
N GLU A 19 10.48 -10.52 -0.32
CA GLU A 19 11.02 -11.72 -0.98
C GLU A 19 10.01 -12.88 -0.99
N ALA A 20 9.38 -13.18 0.14
CA ALA A 20 8.34 -14.22 0.22
C ALA A 20 7.15 -13.90 -0.70
N TRP A 21 6.79 -12.63 -0.84
CA TRP A 21 5.76 -12.21 -1.79
C TRP A 21 6.20 -12.41 -3.25
N GLU A 22 7.43 -12.03 -3.62
CA GLU A 22 7.94 -12.20 -4.99
C GLU A 22 7.97 -13.68 -5.41
N GLN A 23 8.38 -14.56 -4.49
CA GLN A 23 8.35 -16.01 -4.70
C GLN A 23 6.92 -16.52 -4.88
N ALA A 24 5.97 -16.06 -4.07
CA ALA A 24 4.57 -16.44 -4.20
C ALA A 24 3.96 -15.98 -5.53
N VAL A 25 4.28 -14.77 -5.99
CA VAL A 25 3.86 -14.25 -7.31
C VAL A 25 4.46 -15.09 -8.43
N ALA A 26 5.76 -15.42 -8.36
CA ALA A 26 6.41 -16.26 -9.36
C ALA A 26 5.76 -17.65 -9.44
N GLN A 27 5.43 -18.26 -8.29
CA GLN A 27 4.75 -19.55 -8.23
C GLN A 27 3.32 -19.49 -8.78
N ALA A 28 2.57 -18.42 -8.47
CA ALA A 28 1.16 -18.31 -8.84
C ALA A 28 0.96 -17.90 -10.31
N THR A 29 1.86 -17.07 -10.86
CA THR A 29 1.69 -16.45 -12.18
C THR A 29 2.64 -17.01 -13.24
N GLY A 30 3.70 -17.72 -12.83
CA GLY A 30 4.79 -18.14 -13.72
C GLY A 30 5.63 -16.99 -14.27
N SER A 31 5.49 -15.77 -13.71
CA SER A 31 6.19 -14.57 -14.14
C SER A 31 6.81 -13.83 -12.94
N THR A 32 7.84 -13.03 -13.21
CA THR A 32 8.43 -12.17 -12.16
C THR A 32 7.57 -10.91 -11.97
N PRO A 33 7.59 -10.31 -10.77
CA PRO A 33 6.91 -9.04 -10.50
C PRO A 33 7.23 -7.93 -11.49
N ASP A 34 8.46 -7.87 -12.02
CA ASP A 34 8.87 -6.86 -13.01
C ASP A 34 8.03 -6.92 -14.30
N LYS A 35 7.56 -8.11 -14.68
CA LYS A 35 6.68 -8.29 -15.85
C LYS A 35 5.24 -7.86 -15.59
N LEU A 36 4.90 -7.57 -14.33
CA LEU A 36 3.58 -7.10 -13.91
C LEU A 36 3.54 -5.58 -13.72
N VAL A 37 4.66 -4.89 -13.96
CA VAL A 37 4.70 -3.42 -13.96
C VAL A 37 3.84 -2.90 -15.10
N TRP A 38 3.02 -1.89 -14.78
CA TRP A 38 2.20 -1.20 -15.78
C TRP A 38 2.80 0.17 -16.10
N GLU A 39 3.21 0.35 -17.35
CA GLU A 39 3.61 1.65 -17.90
C GLU A 39 2.35 2.49 -18.18
N THR A 40 2.15 3.57 -17.41
CA THR A 40 1.03 4.47 -17.65
C THR A 40 1.32 5.44 -18.80
N PRO A 41 0.29 6.02 -19.45
CA PRO A 41 0.47 7.05 -20.49
C PRO A 41 1.25 8.28 -20.03
N GLU A 42 1.30 8.54 -18.73
CA GLU A 42 2.07 9.62 -18.11
C GLU A 42 3.57 9.32 -18.02
N GLY A 43 4.00 8.10 -18.41
CA GLY A 43 5.39 7.65 -18.31
C GLY A 43 5.81 7.26 -16.90
N ILE A 44 4.85 6.79 -16.09
CA ILE A 44 5.08 6.35 -14.71
C ILE A 44 4.89 4.84 -14.65
N ASP A 45 5.87 4.15 -14.08
CA ASP A 45 5.80 2.70 -13.84
C ASP A 45 5.04 2.43 -12.55
N VAL A 46 3.87 1.79 -12.68
CA VAL A 46 3.07 1.37 -11.53
C VAL A 46 3.48 -0.03 -11.11
N ALA A 47 4.06 -0.13 -9.92
CA ALA A 47 4.49 -1.39 -9.34
C ALA A 47 3.28 -2.25 -8.92
N PRO A 48 3.36 -3.58 -9.01
CA PRO A 48 2.30 -4.51 -8.59
C PRO A 48 2.11 -4.56 -7.05
N LEU A 49 3.05 -4.04 -6.27
CA LEU A 49 2.98 -3.97 -4.81
C LEU A 49 3.71 -2.73 -4.28
N TYR A 50 3.02 -1.99 -3.41
CA TYR A 50 3.60 -0.92 -2.59
C TYR A 50 3.53 -1.30 -1.10
N SER A 51 4.57 -0.97 -0.35
CA SER A 51 4.72 -1.26 1.08
C SER A 51 5.06 0.01 1.87
N ALA A 52 5.18 -0.11 3.20
CA ALA A 52 5.61 1.00 4.04
C ALA A 52 7.01 1.54 3.68
N GLN A 53 7.86 0.73 3.05
CA GLN A 53 9.19 1.12 2.59
C GLN A 53 9.09 2.17 1.46
N ASP A 54 8.06 2.08 0.62
CA ASP A 54 7.86 3.00 -0.51
C ASP A 54 7.40 4.40 -0.05
N LEU A 55 7.09 4.56 1.24
CA LEU A 55 6.79 5.85 1.87
C LEU A 55 8.04 6.53 2.45
N GLU A 56 9.17 5.84 2.52
CA GLU A 56 10.40 6.38 3.09
C GLU A 56 10.91 7.57 2.27
N GLY A 57 11.32 8.64 2.95
CA GLY A 57 11.83 9.85 2.31
C GLY A 57 10.76 10.84 1.83
N LEU A 58 9.47 10.53 1.95
CA LEU A 58 8.39 11.48 1.66
C LEU A 58 8.22 12.50 2.81
N ASP A 59 8.32 13.79 2.49
CA ASP A 59 8.32 14.91 3.44
C ASP A 59 6.92 15.40 3.84
N HIS A 60 5.88 15.00 3.10
CA HIS A 60 4.53 15.57 3.19
C HIS A 60 3.46 14.61 3.78
N LEU A 61 3.87 13.47 4.33
CA LEU A 61 2.96 12.46 4.86
C LEU A 61 2.13 12.95 6.06
N HIS A 62 2.70 13.85 6.87
CA HIS A 62 2.12 14.31 8.13
C HIS A 62 1.52 15.72 8.07
N THR A 63 1.04 16.14 6.89
CA THR A 63 0.34 17.42 6.68
C THR A 63 -1.12 17.39 7.15
N TYR A 64 -1.75 18.56 7.28
CA TYR A 64 -3.16 18.74 7.65
C TYR A 64 -3.95 19.47 6.56
N PRO A 65 -5.27 19.18 6.37
CA PRO A 65 -6.11 19.93 5.45
C PRO A 65 -6.25 21.39 5.90
N GLY A 66 -6.32 22.32 4.94
CA GLY A 66 -6.42 23.75 5.24
C GLY A 66 -5.11 24.44 5.67
N LEU A 67 -3.99 23.72 5.69
CA LEU A 67 -2.65 24.28 5.93
C LEU A 67 -1.71 23.97 4.75
N PRO A 68 -0.76 24.87 4.41
CA PRO A 68 0.25 24.60 3.39
C PRO A 68 1.02 23.29 3.68
N PRO A 69 1.37 22.48 2.66
CA PRO A 69 1.22 22.69 1.21
C PRO A 69 -0.14 22.28 0.63
N PHE A 70 -1.18 22.12 1.47
CA PHE A 70 -2.55 21.80 1.07
C PHE A 70 -2.74 20.45 0.35
N LEU A 71 -1.81 19.50 0.54
CA LEU A 71 -1.89 18.17 -0.06
C LEU A 71 -3.20 17.43 0.31
N ARG A 72 -3.69 17.63 1.54
CA ARG A 72 -4.95 17.05 2.03
C ARG A 72 -6.18 17.92 1.74
N GLY A 73 -6.03 18.95 0.92
CA GLY A 73 -7.08 19.85 0.48
C GLY A 73 -6.98 21.27 1.10
N PRO A 74 -7.59 22.28 0.45
CA PRO A 74 -7.47 23.68 0.82
C PRO A 74 -8.35 24.11 2.01
N TYR A 75 -9.35 23.33 2.38
CA TYR A 75 -10.29 23.65 3.46
C TYR A 75 -10.15 22.68 4.63
N SER A 76 -10.22 23.17 5.87
CA SER A 76 -9.95 22.38 7.09
C SER A 76 -10.92 21.23 7.30
N THR A 77 -12.16 21.33 6.81
CA THR A 77 -13.20 20.28 6.93
C THR A 77 -13.57 19.62 5.60
N MET A 78 -12.99 20.06 4.48
CA MET A 78 -13.31 19.58 3.12
C MET A 78 -14.82 19.42 2.85
N TYR A 79 -15.34 18.18 2.88
CA TYR A 79 -16.73 17.86 2.53
C TYR A 79 -17.57 17.36 3.71
N VAL A 80 -17.17 17.68 4.95
CA VAL A 80 -17.83 17.25 6.19
C VAL A 80 -18.93 18.22 6.61
#